data_AF-A0A2E9L8Y5-F1
#
_entry.id   AF-A0A2E9L8Y5-F1
#
_cell.length_a   1.000
_cell.length_b   1.000
_cell.length_c   1.000
_cell.angle_alpha   90.00
_cell.angle_beta   90.00
_cell.angle_gamma   90.00
#
_symmetry.space_group_name_H-M   'P 1'
#
loop_
_entity.id
_entity.type
_entity.pdbx_description
1 polymer ?
#
loop_
_entity_poly.entity_id
_entity_poly.type
_entity_poly.pdbx_seq_one_letter_code
_entity_poly.pdbx_strand_id
1 'polypeptide(L)'
;MAADFQSLRAISGLVNTILGIITLLLAYRTKNNSWSELLAAKLFGCFLLFHGILMTTAYIAGFFTVGSFANSFFGSLVNIAHTISIGMACSSCLFFPYPFVQRKHAEQAIAVVVLTWSFIVTGLIIFVPYEAHVVRYAFWFFPTVVWGFVYVRFSVKELVHKHEHARGLSAASGLLILATMAWLFSDWLLWITVMEKFTIPGWVSGIPPDKNPMLFFVRQSLIMGVSVAALLTMFVLEGWRVARYGFSVLSGIVFGFFFIGIISFIVDLSVVDVLEDCIYATCQELPESWTIYNTFTNILTAFLIQPIVLMYVMLNFNLLDVKTDKNGRYAKAMVLVLVVIVSSTIVEMLQSIIPIGELLTSAFLAIGIAAAIGWEHQIMGQFLKNKNRTVDYLKSIGEIRSVEPAKDATPSLSFSLIVLFAFALLLSVLHGAIGLG
;
A
#
# COMPACT_ATOMS: atom_id res chain seq x y z
N MET A 1 -18.89 16.45 -7.70
CA MET A 1 -18.17 15.80 -6.57
C MET A 1 -17.65 14.39 -6.87
N ALA A 2 -18.36 13.53 -7.61
CA ALA A 2 -17.78 12.27 -8.12
C ALA A 2 -16.49 12.47 -8.97
N ALA A 3 -16.30 13.67 -9.52
CA ALA A 3 -15.13 14.08 -10.29
C ALA A 3 -13.81 14.08 -9.47
N ASP A 4 -13.83 14.47 -8.19
CA ASP A 4 -12.60 14.58 -7.36
C ASP A 4 -12.07 13.20 -6.90
N PHE A 5 -12.95 12.23 -6.72
CA PHE A 5 -12.55 10.85 -6.44
C PHE A 5 -11.97 10.15 -7.67
N GLN A 6 -12.57 10.39 -8.83
CA GLN A 6 -12.11 9.80 -10.07
C GLN A 6 -10.75 10.39 -10.47
N SER A 7 -10.53 11.71 -10.35
CA SER A 7 -9.23 12.33 -10.60
C SER A 7 -8.13 11.74 -9.70
N LEU A 8 -8.39 11.57 -8.41
CA LEU A 8 -7.43 10.99 -7.48
C LEU A 8 -7.08 9.53 -7.81
N ARG A 9 -8.05 8.72 -8.27
CA ARG A 9 -7.80 7.36 -8.77
C ARG A 9 -6.92 7.35 -10.02
N ALA A 10 -7.17 8.27 -10.96
CA ALA A 10 -6.35 8.40 -12.17
C ALA A 10 -4.90 8.74 -11.83
N ILE A 11 -4.71 9.73 -10.95
CA ILE A 11 -3.39 10.15 -10.49
C ILE A 11 -2.67 8.98 -9.80
N SER A 12 -3.33 8.31 -8.85
CA SER A 12 -2.79 7.13 -8.17
C SER A 12 -2.40 6.02 -9.15
N GLY A 13 -3.25 5.76 -10.16
CA GLY A 13 -2.99 4.78 -11.21
C GLY A 13 -1.72 5.08 -12.00
N LEU A 14 -1.54 6.33 -12.42
CA LEU A 14 -0.35 6.78 -13.14
C LEU A 14 0.91 6.69 -12.26
N VAL A 15 0.86 7.20 -11.02
CA VAL A 15 1.98 7.16 -10.07
C VAL A 15 2.45 5.73 -9.87
N ASN A 16 1.54 4.83 -9.48
CA ASN A 16 1.87 3.45 -9.18
C ASN A 16 2.42 2.71 -10.41
N THR A 17 1.85 2.96 -11.59
CA THR A 17 2.33 2.36 -12.85
C THR A 17 3.75 2.83 -13.20
N ILE A 18 4.01 4.14 -13.17
CA ILE A 18 5.33 4.71 -13.51
C ILE A 18 6.38 4.25 -12.49
N LEU A 19 6.08 4.33 -11.20
CA LEU A 19 6.99 3.85 -10.16
C LEU A 19 7.25 2.35 -10.29
N GLY A 20 6.22 1.54 -10.58
CA GLY A 20 6.36 0.10 -10.79
C GLY A 20 7.32 -0.22 -11.94
N ILE A 21 7.15 0.44 -13.09
CA ILE A 21 8.03 0.28 -14.26
C ILE A 21 9.48 0.68 -13.92
N ILE A 22 9.69 1.86 -13.32
CA ILE A 22 11.04 2.34 -12.98
C ILE A 22 11.70 1.42 -11.94
N THR A 23 10.95 0.98 -10.94
CA THR A 23 11.42 0.04 -9.91
C THR A 23 11.88 -1.27 -10.53
N LEU A 24 11.08 -1.85 -11.43
CA LEU A 24 11.45 -3.08 -12.13
C LEU A 24 12.70 -2.89 -12.98
N LEU A 25 12.78 -1.81 -13.76
CA LEU A 25 13.97 -1.49 -14.57
C LEU A 25 15.23 -1.35 -13.71
N LEU A 26 15.14 -0.68 -12.56
CA LEU A 26 16.24 -0.55 -11.62
C LEU A 26 16.61 -1.89 -10.96
N ALA A 27 15.62 -2.70 -10.60
CA ALA A 27 15.85 -4.02 -10.02
C ALA A 27 16.59 -4.93 -11.02
N TYR A 28 16.20 -5.00 -12.29
CA TYR A 28 16.92 -5.82 -13.28
C TYR A 28 18.35 -5.33 -13.57
N ARG A 29 18.63 -4.04 -13.37
CA ARG A 29 19.97 -3.46 -13.54
C ARG A 29 20.86 -3.59 -12.32
N THR A 30 20.28 -3.87 -11.16
CA THR A 30 21.01 -3.97 -9.90
C THR A 30 21.72 -5.32 -9.79
N LYS A 31 23.05 -5.30 -9.65
CA LYS A 31 23.88 -6.51 -9.55
C LYS A 31 24.54 -6.74 -8.18
N ASN A 32 24.67 -5.67 -7.38
CA ASN A 32 25.50 -5.66 -6.16
C ASN A 32 24.71 -5.83 -4.85
N ASN A 33 23.39 -6.05 -4.94
CA ASN A 33 22.52 -6.20 -3.78
C ASN A 33 22.31 -7.68 -3.44
N SER A 34 21.92 -7.94 -2.20
CA SER A 34 21.59 -9.28 -1.78
C SER A 34 20.40 -9.82 -2.60
N TRP A 35 20.37 -11.14 -2.78
CA TRP A 35 19.32 -11.78 -3.57
C TRP A 35 17.91 -11.54 -2.99
N SER A 36 17.77 -11.48 -1.67
CA SER A 36 16.48 -11.28 -0.98
C SER A 36 15.98 -9.85 -1.12
N GLU A 37 16.87 -8.85 -0.99
CA GLU A 37 16.53 -7.44 -1.23
C GLU A 37 16.17 -7.21 -2.70
N LEU A 38 16.88 -7.84 -3.63
CA LEU A 38 16.59 -7.76 -5.06
C LEU A 38 15.24 -8.38 -5.41
N LEU A 39 14.93 -9.55 -4.83
CA LEU A 39 13.66 -10.23 -5.02
C LEU A 39 12.49 -9.43 -4.44
N ALA A 40 12.67 -8.86 -3.24
CA ALA A 40 11.69 -7.95 -2.66
C ALA A 40 11.46 -6.71 -3.53
N ALA A 41 12.52 -6.11 -4.09
CA ALA A 41 12.40 -4.98 -5.01
C ALA A 41 11.59 -5.34 -6.27
N LYS A 42 11.82 -6.52 -6.85
CA LYS A 42 11.02 -7.03 -7.96
C LYS A 42 9.55 -7.19 -7.55
N LEU A 43 9.27 -7.78 -6.39
CA LEU A 43 7.90 -7.97 -5.89
C LEU A 43 7.19 -6.64 -5.62
N PHE A 44 7.86 -5.65 -5.00
CA PHE A 44 7.29 -4.31 -4.81
C PHE A 44 7.06 -3.58 -6.14
N GLY A 45 7.97 -3.72 -7.11
CA GLY A 45 7.77 -3.18 -8.45
C GLY A 45 6.55 -3.79 -9.15
N CYS A 46 6.33 -5.10 -9.01
CA CYS A 46 5.16 -5.78 -9.54
C CYS A 46 3.87 -5.38 -8.81
N PHE A 47 3.94 -5.28 -7.48
CA PHE A 47 2.83 -4.79 -6.66
C PHE A 47 2.36 -3.42 -7.14
N LEU A 48 3.28 -2.46 -7.27
CA LEU A 48 2.99 -1.11 -7.75
C LEU A 48 2.42 -1.14 -9.17
N LEU A 49 2.95 -1.97 -10.06
CA LEU A 49 2.44 -2.09 -11.44
C LEU A 49 0.99 -2.57 -11.48
N PHE A 50 0.66 -3.67 -10.79
CA PHE A 50 -0.71 -4.20 -10.77
C PHE A 50 -1.68 -3.31 -9.99
N HIS A 51 -1.21 -2.64 -8.93
CA HIS A 51 -2.01 -1.66 -8.22
C HIS A 51 -2.29 -0.42 -9.11
N GLY A 52 -1.32 -0.01 -9.93
CA GLY A 52 -1.51 1.03 -10.94
C GLY A 52 -2.52 0.65 -12.02
N ILE A 53 -2.46 -0.59 -12.52
CA ILE A 53 -3.45 -1.14 -13.46
C ILE A 53 -4.84 -1.14 -12.82
N LEU A 54 -4.95 -1.59 -11.56
CA LEU A 54 -6.20 -1.58 -10.81
C LEU A 54 -6.82 -0.18 -10.74
N MET A 55 -6.05 0.82 -10.29
CA MET A 55 -6.58 2.18 -10.12
C MET A 55 -6.94 2.84 -11.46
N THR A 56 -6.10 2.65 -12.48
CA THR A 56 -6.33 3.18 -13.83
C THR A 56 -7.58 2.54 -14.46
N THR A 57 -7.73 1.24 -14.31
CA THR A 57 -8.89 0.50 -14.83
C THR A 57 -10.17 0.93 -14.11
N ALA A 58 -10.13 1.08 -12.79
CA ALA A 58 -11.26 1.56 -11.99
C ALA A 58 -11.66 2.99 -12.35
N TYR A 59 -10.69 3.84 -12.71
CA TYR A 59 -10.96 5.19 -13.22
C TYR A 59 -11.64 5.14 -14.60
N ILE A 60 -11.06 4.43 -15.56
CA ILE A 60 -11.61 4.31 -16.93
C ILE A 60 -13.03 3.74 -16.88
N ALA A 61 -13.26 2.72 -16.04
CA ALA A 61 -14.58 2.13 -15.89
C ALA A 61 -15.68 3.14 -15.61
N GLY A 62 -15.39 4.15 -14.77
CA GLY A 62 -16.35 5.19 -14.41
C GLY A 62 -16.93 5.97 -15.60
N PHE A 63 -16.29 5.94 -16.76
CA PHE A 63 -16.75 6.59 -17.99
C PHE A 63 -17.42 5.62 -18.98
N PHE A 64 -17.03 4.35 -18.96
CA PHE A 64 -17.37 3.40 -20.03
C PHE A 64 -18.34 2.29 -19.60
N THR A 65 -18.52 2.05 -18.30
CA THR A 65 -19.42 0.97 -17.85
C THR A 65 -20.86 1.45 -17.77
N VAL A 66 -21.68 1.00 -18.73
CA VAL A 66 -23.14 1.12 -18.71
C VAL A 66 -23.71 -0.22 -18.18
N GLY A 67 -24.30 -0.22 -17.00
CA GLY A 67 -24.83 -1.43 -16.34
C GLY A 67 -23.99 -1.90 -15.14
N SER A 68 -24.00 -3.22 -14.85
CA SER A 68 -23.28 -3.78 -13.69
C SER A 68 -21.76 -3.71 -13.89
N PHE A 69 -21.08 -2.86 -13.13
CA PHE A 69 -19.62 -2.78 -13.11
C PHE A 69 -18.98 -4.13 -12.77
N ALA A 70 -19.57 -4.90 -11.84
CA ALA A 70 -19.07 -6.18 -11.39
C ALA A 70 -18.93 -7.20 -12.54
N ASN A 71 -19.86 -7.17 -13.50
CA ASN A 71 -19.91 -8.12 -14.61
C ASN A 71 -19.27 -7.58 -15.89
N SER A 72 -18.55 -6.45 -15.80
CA SER A 72 -17.91 -5.80 -16.93
C SER A 72 -16.46 -6.25 -17.11
N PHE A 73 -15.92 -6.04 -18.32
CA PHE A 73 -14.48 -6.19 -18.59
C PHE A 73 -13.62 -5.46 -17.54
N PHE A 74 -13.97 -4.19 -17.26
CA PHE A 74 -13.21 -3.36 -16.33
C PHE A 74 -13.34 -3.86 -14.88
N GLY A 75 -14.52 -4.30 -14.46
CA GLY A 75 -14.73 -4.89 -13.13
C GLY A 75 -13.90 -6.15 -12.92
N SER A 76 -13.90 -7.07 -13.89
CA SER A 76 -13.05 -8.25 -13.88
C SER A 76 -11.56 -7.88 -13.80
N LEU A 77 -11.10 -6.94 -14.64
CA LEU A 77 -9.69 -6.57 -14.67
C LEU A 77 -9.24 -5.91 -13.36
N VAL A 78 -10.07 -5.05 -12.75
CA VAL A 78 -9.83 -4.52 -11.39
C VAL A 78 -9.72 -5.65 -10.40
N ASN A 79 -10.63 -6.63 -10.44
CA ASN A 79 -10.60 -7.75 -9.52
C ASN A 79 -9.34 -8.60 -9.66
N ILE A 80 -8.95 -8.95 -10.88
CA ILE A 80 -7.74 -9.76 -11.11
C ILE A 80 -6.49 -9.00 -10.67
N ALA A 81 -6.36 -7.72 -11.05
CA ALA A 81 -5.23 -6.88 -10.66
C ALA A 81 -5.11 -6.72 -9.14
N HIS A 82 -6.23 -6.62 -8.42
CA HIS A 82 -6.22 -6.60 -6.96
C HIS A 82 -5.72 -7.92 -6.38
N THR A 83 -6.21 -9.06 -6.89
CA THR A 83 -5.82 -10.39 -6.43
C THR A 83 -4.31 -10.62 -6.57
N ILE A 84 -3.75 -10.21 -7.71
CA ILE A 84 -2.31 -10.29 -7.97
C ILE A 84 -1.55 -9.38 -7.00
N SER A 85 -2.02 -8.15 -6.79
CA SER A 85 -1.38 -7.19 -5.88
C SER A 85 -1.30 -7.74 -4.44
N ILE A 86 -2.39 -8.33 -3.92
CA ILE A 86 -2.39 -8.97 -2.60
C ILE A 86 -1.38 -10.13 -2.55
N GLY A 87 -1.35 -10.98 -3.57
CA GLY A 87 -0.37 -12.08 -3.67
C GLY A 87 1.08 -11.58 -3.64
N MET A 88 1.37 -10.47 -4.32
CA MET A 88 2.69 -9.84 -4.31
C MET A 88 3.04 -9.27 -2.93
N ALA A 89 2.10 -8.59 -2.25
CA ALA A 89 2.31 -8.05 -0.91
C ALA A 89 2.59 -9.16 0.11
N CYS A 90 1.78 -10.22 0.13
CA CYS A 90 1.98 -11.40 0.97
C CYS A 90 3.29 -12.13 0.70
N SER A 91 3.77 -12.12 -0.55
CA SER A 91 5.06 -12.71 -0.90
C SER A 91 6.21 -11.83 -0.42
N SER A 92 6.09 -10.50 -0.54
CA SER A 92 7.17 -9.55 -0.23
C SER A 92 7.60 -9.59 1.24
N CYS A 93 6.67 -9.79 2.18
CA CYS A 93 6.96 -9.83 3.61
C CYS A 93 7.82 -11.03 4.04
N LEU A 94 7.93 -12.05 3.19
CA LEU A 94 8.76 -13.23 3.44
C LEU A 94 10.24 -13.02 3.09
N PHE A 95 10.57 -11.94 2.36
CA PHE A 95 11.93 -11.65 1.87
C PHE A 95 12.52 -10.37 2.41
N PHE A 96 11.68 -9.40 2.80
CA PHE A 96 12.13 -8.11 3.31
C PHE A 96 11.20 -7.57 4.42
N PRO A 97 11.75 -6.97 5.50
CA PRO A 97 13.17 -6.72 5.77
C PRO A 97 13.92 -7.90 6.39
N TYR A 98 13.20 -8.98 6.71
CA TYR A 98 13.78 -10.22 7.21
C TYR A 98 13.46 -11.38 6.25
N PRO A 99 14.45 -12.05 5.65
CA PRO A 99 14.22 -13.15 4.74
C PRO A 99 13.91 -14.45 5.51
N PHE A 100 12.62 -14.73 5.70
CA PHE A 100 12.15 -15.99 6.31
C PHE A 100 12.40 -17.19 5.40
N VAL A 101 12.20 -17.01 4.09
CA VAL A 101 12.47 -18.04 3.09
C VAL A 101 13.87 -17.81 2.55
N GLN A 102 14.79 -18.75 2.77
CA GLN A 102 16.17 -18.69 2.26
C GLN A 102 16.51 -19.98 1.49
N ARG A 103 15.97 -20.11 0.27
CA ARG A 103 16.14 -21.31 -0.59
C ARG A 103 16.69 -20.95 -1.96
N LYS A 104 17.46 -21.85 -2.57
CA LYS A 104 18.09 -21.67 -3.89
C LYS A 104 17.09 -21.35 -5.01
N HIS A 105 15.89 -21.94 -4.92
CA HIS A 105 14.79 -21.79 -5.88
C HIS A 105 13.67 -20.87 -5.35
N ALA A 106 13.97 -19.93 -4.46
CA ALA A 106 12.96 -19.06 -3.85
C ALA A 106 12.18 -18.23 -4.89
N GLU A 107 12.87 -17.65 -5.89
CA GLU A 107 12.21 -16.87 -6.96
C GLU A 107 11.19 -17.70 -7.75
N GLN A 108 11.55 -18.94 -8.12
CA GLN A 108 10.66 -19.88 -8.82
C GLN A 108 9.48 -20.31 -7.94
N ALA A 109 9.74 -20.62 -6.67
CA ALA A 109 8.70 -21.03 -5.74
C ALA A 109 7.65 -19.93 -5.54
N ILE A 110 8.06 -18.68 -5.37
CA ILE A 110 7.14 -17.54 -5.26
C ILE A 110 6.37 -17.33 -6.55
N ALA A 111 7.06 -17.41 -7.70
CA ALA A 111 6.43 -17.23 -9.00
C ALA A 111 5.27 -18.22 -9.19
N VAL A 112 5.49 -19.50 -8.84
CA VAL A 112 4.45 -20.54 -8.82
C VAL A 112 3.36 -20.21 -7.80
N VAL A 113 3.71 -19.85 -6.56
CA VAL A 113 2.73 -19.52 -5.51
C VAL A 113 1.82 -18.36 -5.94
N VAL A 114 2.37 -17.28 -6.50
CA VAL A 114 1.59 -16.11 -6.93
C VAL A 114 0.74 -16.44 -8.15
N LEU A 115 1.24 -17.25 -9.10
CA LEU A 115 0.44 -17.75 -10.22
C LEU A 115 -0.75 -18.58 -9.72
N THR A 116 -0.48 -19.60 -8.90
CA THR A 116 -1.51 -20.50 -8.36
C THR A 116 -2.53 -19.74 -7.53
N TRP A 117 -2.08 -18.83 -6.66
CA TRP A 117 -2.95 -17.91 -5.91
C TRP A 117 -3.88 -17.13 -6.84
N SER A 118 -3.30 -16.49 -7.87
CA SER A 118 -4.04 -15.64 -8.78
C SER A 118 -5.06 -16.43 -9.59
N PHE A 119 -4.73 -17.63 -10.07
CA PHE A 119 -5.65 -18.50 -10.79
C PHE A 119 -6.79 -19.00 -9.88
N ILE A 120 -6.47 -19.53 -8.70
CA ILE A 120 -7.47 -20.11 -7.80
C ILE A 120 -8.42 -19.03 -7.30
N VAL A 121 -7.91 -17.92 -6.77
CA VAL A 121 -8.75 -16.87 -6.17
C VAL A 121 -9.59 -16.17 -7.24
N THR A 122 -9.03 -15.93 -8.42
CA THR A 122 -9.81 -15.37 -9.53
C THR A 122 -10.90 -16.33 -9.99
N GLY A 123 -10.60 -17.63 -10.11
CA GLY A 123 -11.60 -18.64 -10.42
C GLY A 123 -12.73 -18.66 -9.38
N LEU A 124 -12.38 -18.61 -8.09
CA LEU A 124 -13.37 -18.53 -7.01
C LEU A 124 -14.21 -17.26 -7.06
N ILE A 125 -13.64 -16.11 -7.44
CA ILE A 125 -14.40 -14.86 -7.63
C ILE A 125 -15.44 -14.99 -8.74
N ILE A 126 -15.16 -15.74 -9.80
CA ILE A 126 -16.14 -15.95 -10.87
C ILE A 126 -17.30 -16.82 -10.40
N PHE A 127 -17.03 -17.90 -9.66
CA PHE A 127 -18.08 -18.84 -9.24
C PHE A 127 -18.81 -18.44 -7.96
N VAL A 128 -18.13 -17.76 -7.03
CA VAL A 128 -18.63 -17.41 -5.69
C VAL A 128 -18.18 -15.98 -5.35
N PRO A 129 -18.72 -14.96 -6.06
CA PRO A 129 -18.14 -13.62 -6.08
C PRO A 129 -18.09 -12.95 -4.73
N TYR A 130 -19.18 -12.99 -3.95
CA TYR A 130 -19.25 -12.28 -2.67
C TYR A 130 -18.25 -12.86 -1.65
N GLU A 131 -18.33 -14.16 -1.37
CA GLU A 131 -17.52 -14.83 -0.37
C GLU A 131 -16.04 -14.80 -0.75
N ALA A 132 -15.72 -15.07 -2.02
CA ALA A 132 -14.34 -15.03 -2.49
C ALA A 132 -13.76 -13.61 -2.44
N HIS A 133 -14.55 -12.57 -2.74
CA HIS A 133 -14.12 -11.18 -2.54
C HIS A 133 -13.80 -10.91 -1.07
N VAL A 134 -14.73 -11.23 -0.16
CA VAL A 134 -14.56 -10.98 1.27
C VAL A 134 -13.32 -11.71 1.81
N VAL A 135 -13.16 -12.99 1.47
CA VAL A 135 -12.00 -13.80 1.88
C VAL A 135 -10.70 -13.27 1.28
N ARG A 136 -10.66 -12.91 -0.02
CA ARG A 136 -9.45 -12.35 -0.65
C ARG A 136 -8.96 -11.11 0.10
N TYR A 137 -9.86 -10.19 0.42
CA TYR A 137 -9.48 -8.96 1.13
C TYR A 137 -8.93 -9.25 2.52
N ALA A 138 -9.42 -10.30 3.20
CA ALA A 138 -8.92 -10.68 4.53
C ALA A 138 -7.40 -10.82 4.54
N PHE A 139 -6.79 -11.39 3.48
CA PHE A 139 -5.36 -11.67 3.36
C PHE A 139 -4.43 -10.46 3.50
N TRP A 140 -4.96 -9.24 3.39
CA TRP A 140 -4.22 -8.02 3.73
C TRP A 140 -3.67 -8.03 5.16
N PHE A 141 -4.26 -8.78 6.09
CA PHE A 141 -3.71 -8.93 7.44
C PHE A 141 -2.32 -9.59 7.49
N PHE A 142 -2.02 -10.48 6.53
CA PHE A 142 -0.85 -11.36 6.61
C PHE A 142 0.49 -10.59 6.56
N PRO A 143 0.74 -9.68 5.58
CA PRO A 143 1.92 -8.84 5.58
C PRO A 143 2.10 -8.07 6.90
N THR A 144 1.01 -7.50 7.43
CA THR A 144 1.02 -6.70 8.66
C THR A 144 1.41 -7.53 9.87
N VAL A 145 0.92 -8.76 9.99
CA VAL A 145 1.32 -9.68 11.06
C VAL A 145 2.81 -10.01 10.96
N VAL A 146 3.29 -10.40 9.78
CA VAL A 146 4.69 -10.79 9.56
C VAL A 146 5.63 -9.62 9.85
N TRP A 147 5.35 -8.44 9.28
CA TRP A 147 6.11 -7.23 9.55
C TRP A 147 5.96 -6.74 10.99
N GLY A 148 4.80 -6.95 11.63
CA GLY A 148 4.59 -6.62 13.04
C GLY A 148 5.52 -7.42 13.95
N PHE A 149 5.64 -8.73 13.72
CA PHE A 149 6.59 -9.57 14.46
C PHE A 149 8.04 -9.12 14.26
N VAL A 150 8.43 -8.82 13.02
CA VAL A 150 9.77 -8.31 12.72
C VAL A 150 10.00 -6.96 13.41
N TYR A 151 9.03 -6.05 13.35
CA TYR A 151 9.08 -4.74 13.99
C TYR A 151 9.32 -4.85 15.49
N VAL A 152 8.49 -5.64 16.20
CA VAL A 152 8.60 -5.83 17.65
C VAL A 152 9.93 -6.48 18.01
N ARG A 153 10.31 -7.57 17.33
CA ARG A 153 11.55 -8.29 17.60
C ARG A 153 12.78 -7.38 17.54
N PHE A 154 12.91 -6.60 16.47
CA PHE A 154 14.08 -5.74 16.28
C PHE A 154 14.00 -4.45 17.10
N SER A 155 12.81 -3.95 17.42
CA SER A 155 12.64 -2.85 18.38
C SER A 155 13.06 -3.25 19.79
N VAL A 156 12.72 -4.47 20.23
CA VAL A 156 13.16 -4.99 21.54
C VAL A 156 14.68 -5.23 21.56
N LYS A 157 15.27 -5.74 20.46
CA LYS A 157 16.74 -5.87 20.35
C LYS A 157 17.43 -4.50 20.44
N GLU A 158 16.85 -3.45 19.88
CA GLU A 158 17.38 -2.09 19.99
C GLU A 158 17.20 -1.52 21.41
N LEU A 159 15.96 -1.46 21.91
CA LEU A 159 15.60 -0.71 23.12
C LEU A 159 16.05 -1.40 24.42
N VAL A 160 16.04 -2.73 24.45
CA VAL A 160 16.39 -3.53 25.64
C VAL A 160 17.85 -4.00 25.55
N HIS A 161 18.25 -4.54 24.40
CA HIS A 161 19.58 -5.16 24.23
C HIS A 161 20.63 -4.20 23.64
N LYS A 162 20.28 -2.92 23.42
CA LYS A 162 21.18 -1.85 22.94
C LYS A 162 21.88 -2.15 21.62
N HIS A 163 21.26 -2.96 20.75
CA HIS A 163 21.76 -3.20 19.40
C HIS A 163 21.27 -2.10 18.43
N GLU A 164 22.01 -1.00 18.31
CA GLU A 164 21.61 0.16 17.51
C GLU A 164 21.34 -0.17 16.03
N HIS A 165 22.08 -1.12 15.46
CA HIS A 165 21.87 -1.55 14.07
C HIS A 165 20.54 -2.31 13.84
N ALA A 166 19.89 -2.82 14.90
CA ALA A 166 18.57 -3.43 14.81
C ALA A 166 17.49 -2.42 14.39
N ARG A 167 17.71 -1.12 14.64
CA ARG A 167 16.83 -0.04 14.25
C ARG A 167 16.52 -0.01 12.76
N GLY A 168 17.48 -0.41 11.92
CA GLY A 168 17.27 -0.45 10.47
C GLY A 168 16.15 -1.42 10.08
N LEU A 169 16.09 -2.60 10.70
CA LEU A 169 15.08 -3.61 10.39
C LEU A 169 13.71 -3.25 10.96
N SER A 170 13.66 -2.75 12.20
CA SER A 170 12.40 -2.29 12.78
C SER A 170 11.85 -1.10 11.99
N ALA A 171 12.67 -0.11 11.63
CA ALA A 171 12.24 1.02 10.83
C ALA A 171 11.70 0.60 9.45
N ALA A 172 12.40 -0.29 8.74
CA ALA A 172 11.93 -0.82 7.46
C ALA A 172 10.57 -1.52 7.59
N SER A 173 10.42 -2.37 8.62
CA SER A 173 9.19 -3.13 8.86
C SER A 173 8.01 -2.21 9.21
N GLY A 174 8.24 -1.22 10.07
CA GLY A 174 7.23 -0.23 10.44
C GLY A 174 6.76 0.62 9.25
N LEU A 175 7.69 1.01 8.38
CA LEU A 175 7.36 1.73 7.14
C LEU A 175 6.56 0.86 6.17
N LEU A 176 6.84 -0.45 6.07
CA LEU A 176 6.05 -1.34 5.23
C LEU A 176 4.63 -1.55 5.75
N ILE A 177 4.46 -1.65 7.08
CA ILE A 177 3.13 -1.68 7.71
C ILE A 177 2.36 -0.40 7.35
N LEU A 178 3.00 0.77 7.47
CA LEU A 178 2.40 2.04 7.07
C LEU A 178 2.02 2.02 5.58
N ALA A 179 2.90 1.54 4.71
CA ALA A 179 2.63 1.49 3.28
C ALA A 179 1.42 0.62 2.90
N THR A 180 1.05 -0.38 3.71
CA THR A 180 -0.08 -1.27 3.40
C THR A 180 -1.34 -0.99 4.21
N MET A 181 -1.22 -0.47 5.43
CA MET A 181 -2.34 -0.33 6.38
C MET A 181 -2.61 1.09 6.86
N ALA A 182 -1.81 2.09 6.48
CA ALA A 182 -1.99 3.46 7.00
C ALA A 182 -3.40 4.03 6.74
N TRP A 183 -4.06 3.61 5.66
CA TRP A 183 -5.43 4.03 5.34
C TRP A 183 -6.48 3.57 6.36
N LEU A 184 -6.15 2.59 7.21
CA LEU A 184 -6.98 2.12 8.33
C LEU A 184 -6.58 2.74 9.66
N PHE A 185 -5.45 3.45 9.71
CA PHE A 185 -4.92 3.98 10.96
C PHE A 185 -5.68 5.19 11.45
N SER A 186 -6.38 5.92 10.60
CA SER A 186 -7.32 6.98 10.97
C SER A 186 -8.49 6.44 11.79
N ASP A 187 -9.01 5.26 11.47
CA ASP A 187 -10.23 4.75 12.10
C ASP A 187 -9.94 3.95 13.39
N TRP A 188 -8.72 4.07 13.96
CA TRP A 188 -8.25 3.19 15.02
C TRP A 188 -9.06 3.32 16.32
N LEU A 189 -9.41 4.54 16.70
CA LEU A 189 -10.10 4.82 17.96
C LEU A 189 -11.58 4.46 17.86
N LEU A 190 -12.19 4.71 16.69
CA LEU A 190 -13.55 4.28 16.38
C LEU A 190 -13.66 2.76 16.56
N TRP A 191 -12.70 2.00 16.03
CA TRP A 191 -12.68 0.54 16.13
C TRP A 191 -12.65 0.00 17.57
N ILE A 192 -11.94 0.66 18.49
CA ILE A 192 -11.81 0.20 19.89
C ILE A 192 -13.04 0.58 20.72
N THR A 193 -13.69 1.69 20.40
CA THR A 193 -14.71 2.33 21.24
C THR A 193 -16.12 1.94 20.85
N VAL A 194 -16.37 1.74 19.56
CA VAL A 194 -17.68 1.46 19.01
C VAL A 194 -17.78 -0.04 18.66
N MET A 195 -18.93 -0.68 18.97
CA MET A 195 -19.12 -2.10 18.64
C MET A 195 -19.01 -2.33 17.12
N GLU A 196 -18.43 -3.48 16.72
CA GLU A 196 -18.07 -3.84 15.32
C GLU A 196 -19.17 -3.62 14.27
N LYS A 197 -20.45 -3.58 14.68
CA LYS A 197 -21.60 -3.33 13.79
C LYS A 197 -21.71 -1.87 13.33
N PHE A 198 -21.16 -0.93 14.08
CA PHE A 198 -21.34 0.52 13.84
C PHE A 198 -20.06 1.21 13.39
N THR A 199 -18.93 0.50 13.35
CA THR A 199 -17.63 1.09 12.99
C THR A 199 -17.50 1.40 11.49
N ILE A 200 -18.34 0.79 10.62
CA ILE A 200 -18.30 1.08 9.18
C ILE A 200 -19.69 1.01 8.49
N PRO A 201 -20.60 1.95 8.78
CA PRO A 201 -21.99 1.79 8.35
C PRO A 201 -22.19 2.06 6.85
N GLY A 202 -21.35 2.91 6.24
CA GLY A 202 -21.34 3.11 4.78
C GLY A 202 -20.92 1.88 3.95
N TRP A 203 -20.33 0.86 4.58
CA TRP A 203 -19.98 -0.39 3.90
C TRP A 203 -21.00 -1.49 4.15
N VAL A 204 -21.70 -1.45 5.28
CA VAL A 204 -22.81 -2.37 5.60
C VAL A 204 -24.04 -2.05 4.74
N SER A 205 -24.32 -0.77 4.50
CA SER A 205 -25.41 -0.33 3.61
C SER A 205 -25.25 -0.80 2.16
N GLY A 206 -24.03 -1.16 1.76
CA GLY A 206 -23.73 -1.73 0.44
C GLY A 206 -23.80 -3.26 0.36
N ILE A 207 -24.11 -3.96 1.46
CA ILE A 207 -24.23 -5.43 1.48
C ILE A 207 -25.67 -5.81 1.09
N PRO A 208 -25.87 -6.53 -0.02
CA PRO A 208 -27.21 -6.98 -0.38
C PRO A 208 -27.81 -7.90 0.69
N PRO A 209 -29.14 -7.86 0.93
CA PRO A 209 -29.78 -8.60 2.02
C PRO A 209 -29.68 -10.13 1.89
N ASP A 210 -29.37 -10.64 0.70
CA ASP A 210 -29.15 -12.06 0.42
C ASP A 210 -27.71 -12.54 0.74
N LYS A 211 -26.81 -11.63 1.12
CA LYS A 211 -25.41 -11.96 1.42
C LYS A 211 -25.16 -12.15 2.91
N ASN A 212 -24.07 -12.82 3.25
CA ASN A 212 -23.70 -13.12 4.63
C ASN A 212 -22.94 -11.94 5.29
N PRO A 213 -23.60 -11.07 6.08
CA PRO A 213 -22.93 -9.92 6.69
C PRO A 213 -21.90 -10.34 7.74
N MET A 214 -22.09 -11.50 8.39
CA MET A 214 -21.17 -12.04 9.39
C MET A 214 -19.77 -12.27 8.80
N LEU A 215 -19.68 -12.79 7.58
CA LEU A 215 -18.41 -13.01 6.91
C LEU A 215 -17.67 -11.69 6.65
N PHE A 216 -18.40 -10.64 6.25
CA PHE A 216 -17.85 -9.31 6.07
C PHE A 216 -17.31 -8.75 7.40
N PHE A 217 -18.07 -8.89 8.49
CA PHE A 217 -17.63 -8.44 9.82
C PHE A 217 -16.38 -9.19 10.27
N VAL A 218 -16.31 -10.51 10.10
CA VAL A 218 -15.10 -11.29 10.44
C VAL A 218 -13.89 -10.80 9.64
N ARG A 219 -14.04 -10.57 8.34
CA ARG A 219 -12.96 -9.99 7.50
C ARG A 219 -12.52 -8.65 8.05
N GLN A 220 -13.46 -7.75 8.30
CA GLN A 220 -13.13 -6.40 8.74
C GLN A 220 -12.43 -6.42 10.09
N SER A 221 -12.91 -7.23 11.02
CA SER A 221 -12.37 -7.37 12.36
C SER A 221 -10.95 -7.90 12.35
N LEU A 222 -10.64 -8.83 11.43
CA LEU A 222 -9.28 -9.33 11.26
C LEU A 222 -8.32 -8.23 10.78
N ILE A 223 -8.69 -7.49 9.72
CA ILE A 223 -7.79 -6.47 9.13
C ILE A 223 -7.66 -5.27 10.08
N MET A 224 -8.77 -4.76 10.63
CA MET A 224 -8.78 -3.64 11.56
C MET A 224 -8.07 -4.00 12.86
N GLY A 225 -8.38 -5.15 13.45
CA GLY A 225 -7.78 -5.59 14.70
C GLY A 225 -6.25 -5.69 14.60
N VAL A 226 -5.74 -6.29 13.52
CA VAL A 226 -4.29 -6.38 13.28
C VAL A 226 -3.68 -5.00 13.02
N SER A 227 -4.35 -4.13 12.26
CA SER A 227 -3.86 -2.79 11.92
C SER A 227 -3.80 -1.88 13.15
N VAL A 228 -4.86 -1.87 13.97
CA VAL A 228 -4.93 -1.14 15.24
C VAL A 228 -3.89 -1.66 16.22
N ALA A 229 -3.76 -2.98 16.38
CA ALA A 229 -2.74 -3.57 17.22
C ALA A 229 -1.32 -3.17 16.78
N ALA A 230 -1.05 -3.16 15.47
CA ALA A 230 0.21 -2.71 14.92
C ALA A 230 0.46 -1.22 15.21
N LEU A 231 -0.52 -0.34 14.96
CA LEU A 231 -0.41 1.09 15.24
C LEU A 231 -0.13 1.37 16.71
N LEU A 232 -0.90 0.78 17.63
CA LEU A 232 -0.71 0.97 19.08
C LEU A 232 0.64 0.45 19.55
N THR A 233 1.07 -0.71 19.03
CA THR A 233 2.39 -1.27 19.33
C THR A 233 3.50 -0.35 18.84
N MET A 234 3.37 0.18 17.63
CA MET A 234 4.31 1.16 17.07
C MET A 234 4.30 2.46 17.88
N PHE A 235 3.13 2.96 18.30
CA PHE A 235 3.01 4.17 19.10
C PHE A 235 3.77 4.05 20.43
N VAL A 236 3.59 2.93 21.15
CA VAL A 236 4.29 2.68 22.42
C VAL A 236 5.80 2.53 22.20
N LEU A 237 6.24 1.74 21.22
CA LEU A 237 7.65 1.49 20.98
C LEU A 237 8.38 2.71 20.41
N GLU A 238 7.77 3.47 19.50
CA GLU A 238 8.30 4.76 19.05
C GLU A 238 8.30 5.79 20.19
N GLY A 239 7.26 5.82 21.04
CA GLY A 239 7.24 6.67 22.25
C GLY A 239 8.42 6.40 23.17
N TRP A 240 8.70 5.13 23.43
CA TRP A 240 9.88 4.73 24.20
C TRP A 240 11.19 5.10 23.47
N ARG A 241 11.26 4.91 22.15
CA ARG A 241 12.43 5.28 21.35
C ARG A 241 12.69 6.78 21.41
N VAL A 242 11.67 7.62 21.27
CA VAL A 242 11.80 9.09 21.32
C VAL A 242 12.31 9.55 22.68
N ALA A 243 11.82 8.94 23.77
CA ALA A 243 12.26 9.26 25.11
C ALA A 243 13.75 8.95 25.38
N ARG A 244 14.35 7.98 24.66
CA ARG A 244 15.75 7.56 24.87
C ARG A 244 16.74 8.02 23.81
N TYR A 245 16.34 7.98 22.54
CA TYR A 245 17.21 8.12 21.38
C TYR A 245 16.80 9.26 20.44
N GLY A 246 15.74 10.00 20.79
CA GLY A 246 15.26 11.15 20.04
C GLY A 246 14.32 10.81 18.89
N PHE A 247 13.87 11.87 18.21
CA PHE A 247 12.81 11.81 17.21
C PHE A 247 13.28 11.19 15.89
N SER A 248 12.40 10.42 15.25
CA SER A 248 12.66 9.83 13.94
C SER A 248 11.52 10.07 12.97
N VAL A 249 11.77 9.93 11.67
CA VAL A 249 10.74 10.06 10.63
C VAL A 249 9.59 9.09 10.89
N LEU A 250 9.90 7.83 11.23
CA LEU A 250 8.89 6.82 11.55
C LEU A 250 8.06 7.25 12.78
N SER A 251 8.70 7.72 13.83
CA SER A 251 8.02 8.19 15.05
C SER A 251 7.06 9.34 14.75
N GLY A 252 7.47 10.30 13.91
CA GLY A 252 6.61 11.40 13.50
C GLY A 252 5.38 10.97 12.70
N ILE A 253 5.55 10.02 11.77
CA ILE A 253 4.43 9.48 10.99
C ILE A 253 3.46 8.71 11.91
N VAL A 254 3.98 7.87 12.80
CA VAL A 254 3.17 7.07 13.74
C VAL A 254 2.37 7.96 14.69
N PHE A 255 2.99 8.96 15.30
CA PHE A 255 2.29 9.90 16.17
C PHE A 255 1.27 10.72 15.39
N GLY A 256 1.60 11.14 14.17
CA GLY A 256 0.67 11.82 13.26
C GLY A 256 -0.60 11.01 13.04
N PHE A 257 -0.49 9.74 12.64
CA PHE A 257 -1.65 8.87 12.45
C PHE A 257 -2.43 8.62 13.74
N PHE A 258 -1.74 8.48 14.87
CA PHE A 258 -2.40 8.32 16.17
C PHE A 258 -3.30 9.52 16.50
N PHE A 259 -2.79 10.75 16.34
CA PHE A 259 -3.58 11.97 16.56
C PHE A 259 -4.66 12.18 15.50
N ILE A 260 -4.36 11.89 14.22
CA ILE A 260 -5.36 11.94 13.14
C ILE A 260 -6.54 11.05 13.52
N GLY A 261 -6.32 9.85 14.05
CA GLY A 261 -7.44 8.99 14.40
C GLY A 261 -8.25 9.42 15.63
N ILE A 262 -7.70 10.25 16.52
CA ILE A 262 -8.49 10.93 17.55
C ILE A 262 -9.43 11.96 16.90
N ILE A 263 -8.92 12.72 15.93
CA ILE A 263 -9.73 13.70 15.18
C ILE A 263 -10.79 12.96 14.35
N SER A 264 -10.41 11.88 13.65
CA SER A 264 -11.32 11.07 12.85
C SER A 264 -12.45 10.53 13.70
N PHE A 265 -12.15 10.01 14.90
CA PHE A 265 -13.17 9.56 15.83
C PHE A 265 -14.19 10.64 16.20
N ILE A 266 -13.75 11.88 16.49
CA ILE A 266 -14.67 12.99 16.80
C ILE A 266 -15.55 13.33 15.58
N VAL A 267 -14.96 13.33 14.39
CA VAL A 267 -15.68 13.58 13.13
C VAL A 267 -16.69 12.46 12.85
N ASP A 268 -16.32 11.20 13.06
CA ASP A 268 -17.19 10.06 12.84
C ASP A 268 -18.35 10.03 13.84
N LEU A 269 -18.12 10.38 15.11
CA LEU A 269 -19.19 10.53 16.11
C LEU A 269 -20.26 11.54 15.68
N SER A 270 -19.89 12.57 14.90
CA SER A 270 -20.87 13.56 14.43
C SER A 270 -21.86 13.02 13.38
N VAL A 271 -21.59 11.84 12.82
CA VAL A 271 -22.41 11.19 11.80
C VAL A 271 -22.90 9.79 12.20
N VAL A 272 -22.61 9.33 13.43
CA VAL A 272 -23.00 7.99 13.91
C VAL A 272 -24.51 7.76 13.82
N ASP A 273 -25.33 8.75 14.17
CA ASP A 273 -26.79 8.59 14.13
C ASP A 273 -27.31 8.35 12.69
N VAL A 274 -26.80 9.13 11.73
CA VAL A 274 -27.11 8.98 10.28
C VAL A 274 -26.69 7.60 9.78
N LEU A 275 -25.55 7.13 10.27
CA LEU A 275 -24.97 5.86 9.92
C LEU A 275 -25.72 4.67 10.53
N GLU A 276 -26.24 4.80 11.76
CA GLU A 276 -27.11 3.80 12.40
C GLU A 276 -28.44 3.66 11.65
N ASP A 277 -29.03 4.78 11.23
CA ASP A 277 -30.21 4.80 10.37
C ASP A 277 -29.96 4.10 9.02
N CYS A 278 -28.74 4.14 8.47
CA CYS A 278 -28.41 3.39 7.25
C CYS A 278 -28.38 1.86 7.44
N ILE A 279 -28.21 1.36 8.67
CA ILE A 279 -28.19 -0.09 8.96
C ILE A 279 -29.61 -0.60 9.23
N TYR A 280 -30.40 0.17 9.98
CA TYR A 280 -31.70 -0.28 10.49
C TYR A 280 -32.90 0.34 9.76
N ALA A 281 -32.69 1.37 8.94
CA ALA A 281 -33.73 2.12 8.25
C ALA A 281 -33.27 2.58 6.84
N THR A 282 -33.79 3.71 6.35
CA THR A 282 -33.49 4.25 5.02
C THR A 282 -32.27 5.17 5.11
N CYS A 283 -31.22 4.86 4.35
CA CYS A 283 -29.97 5.61 4.42
C CYS A 283 -30.12 7.04 3.88
N GLN A 284 -29.81 8.03 4.72
CA GLN A 284 -29.72 9.43 4.31
C GLN A 284 -28.32 9.72 3.72
N GLU A 285 -28.21 10.75 2.88
CA GLU A 285 -26.92 11.17 2.34
C GLU A 285 -26.00 11.69 3.47
N LEU A 286 -24.74 11.27 3.44
CA LEU A 286 -23.74 11.70 4.41
C LEU A 286 -23.38 13.17 4.21
N PRO A 287 -23.09 13.94 5.28
CA PRO A 287 -22.67 15.33 5.16
C PRO A 287 -21.47 15.50 4.23
N GLU A 288 -21.49 16.54 3.41
CA GLU A 288 -20.40 16.87 2.48
C GLU A 288 -19.06 17.07 3.22
N SER A 289 -19.09 17.73 4.37
CA SER A 289 -17.92 17.95 5.23
C SER A 289 -17.28 16.64 5.71
N TRP A 290 -18.08 15.64 6.08
CA TRP A 290 -17.58 14.31 6.45
C TRP A 290 -16.97 13.60 5.24
N THR A 291 -17.62 13.68 4.08
CA THR A 291 -17.14 13.06 2.85
C THR A 291 -15.78 13.63 2.44
N ILE A 292 -15.62 14.95 2.49
CA ILE A 292 -14.34 15.63 2.23
C ILE A 292 -13.27 15.18 3.23
N TYR A 293 -13.60 15.16 4.52
CA TYR A 293 -12.66 14.75 5.57
C TYR A 293 -12.19 13.30 5.39
N ASN A 294 -13.11 12.35 5.24
CA ASN A 294 -12.80 10.94 5.04
C ASN A 294 -11.98 10.71 3.75
N THR A 295 -12.23 11.51 2.71
CA THR A 295 -11.44 11.49 1.48
C THR A 295 -9.99 11.92 1.74
N PHE A 296 -9.82 12.99 2.52
CA PHE A 296 -8.52 13.51 2.89
C PHE A 296 -7.73 12.57 3.81
N THR A 297 -8.38 11.90 4.77
CA THR A 297 -7.69 11.03 5.72
C THR A 297 -7.45 9.62 5.17
N ASN A 298 -8.46 8.97 4.60
CA ASN A 298 -8.42 7.53 4.34
C ASN A 298 -7.96 7.26 2.90
N ILE A 299 -8.57 7.96 1.93
CA ILE A 299 -8.33 7.72 0.51
C ILE A 299 -7.01 8.34 0.05
N LEU A 300 -6.69 9.57 0.46
CA LEU A 300 -5.39 10.19 0.14
C LEU A 300 -4.23 9.35 0.68
N THR A 301 -4.39 8.82 1.90
CA THR A 301 -3.40 7.93 2.52
C THR A 301 -3.22 6.66 1.70
N ALA A 302 -4.31 6.01 1.27
CA ALA A 302 -4.22 4.83 0.43
C ALA A 302 -3.54 5.11 -0.92
N PHE A 303 -3.80 6.28 -1.52
CA PHE A 303 -3.43 6.54 -2.92
C PHE A 303 -2.06 7.19 -3.10
N LEU A 304 -1.62 8.05 -2.16
CA LEU A 304 -0.34 8.75 -2.25
C LEU A 304 0.68 8.27 -1.23
N ILE A 305 0.29 8.06 0.03
CA ILE A 305 1.25 7.70 1.08
C ILE A 305 1.87 6.32 0.80
N GLN A 306 1.08 5.36 0.33
CA GLN A 306 1.56 4.03 -0.04
C GLN A 306 2.75 4.05 -1.03
N PRO A 307 2.64 4.62 -2.26
CA PRO A 307 3.75 4.65 -3.19
C PRO A 307 4.95 5.47 -2.69
N ILE A 308 4.71 6.56 -1.93
CA ILE A 308 5.79 7.37 -1.33
C ILE A 308 6.61 6.53 -0.36
N VAL A 309 5.94 5.85 0.58
CA VAL A 309 6.60 5.08 1.63
C VAL A 309 7.32 3.87 1.04
N LEU A 310 6.72 3.19 0.04
CA LEU A 310 7.42 2.10 -0.66
C LEU A 310 8.68 2.59 -1.37
N MET A 311 8.63 3.73 -2.06
CA MET A 311 9.82 4.32 -2.69
C MET A 311 10.88 4.65 -1.64
N TYR A 312 10.48 5.30 -0.54
CA TYR A 312 11.38 5.61 0.56
C TYR A 312 12.09 4.34 1.06
N VAL A 313 11.33 3.26 1.28
CA VAL A 313 11.90 1.98 1.72
C VAL A 313 12.89 1.43 0.70
N MET A 314 12.52 1.40 -0.59
CA MET A 314 13.38 0.85 -1.64
C MET A 314 14.71 1.58 -1.80
N LEU A 315 14.72 2.91 -1.65
CA LEU A 315 15.92 3.73 -1.78
C LEU A 315 16.75 3.78 -0.47
N ASN A 316 16.11 4.03 0.67
CA ASN A 316 16.77 4.23 1.95
C ASN A 316 17.35 2.93 2.54
N PHE A 317 16.74 1.78 2.24
CA PHE A 317 17.28 0.47 2.64
C PHE A 317 18.10 -0.19 1.52
N ASN A 318 18.46 0.57 0.48
CA ASN A 318 19.35 0.16 -0.60
C ASN A 318 18.91 -1.13 -1.32
N LEU A 319 17.60 -1.32 -1.52
CA LEU A 319 17.05 -2.43 -2.32
C LEU A 319 17.40 -2.25 -3.80
N LEU A 320 17.55 -1.00 -4.26
CA LEU A 320 17.94 -0.64 -5.62
C LEU A 320 19.35 -0.01 -5.62
N ASP A 321 20.21 -0.42 -6.56
CA ASP A 321 21.54 0.18 -6.69
C ASP A 321 21.48 1.48 -7.49
N VAL A 322 21.47 2.59 -6.75
CA VAL A 322 21.46 3.96 -7.25
C VAL A 322 22.85 4.57 -7.47
N LYS A 323 23.94 3.83 -7.18
CA LYS A 323 25.31 4.39 -7.21
C LYS A 323 25.86 4.59 -8.62
N THR A 324 25.32 3.89 -9.62
CA THR A 324 25.76 4.02 -11.01
C THR A 324 25.09 5.22 -11.67
N ASP A 325 25.85 5.96 -12.49
CA ASP A 325 25.43 7.23 -13.11
C ASP A 325 24.11 7.12 -13.89
N LYS A 326 23.89 5.97 -14.55
CA LYS A 326 22.64 5.67 -15.26
C LYS A 326 21.49 5.36 -14.29
N ASN A 327 21.68 4.51 -13.28
CA ASN A 327 20.62 4.16 -12.33
C ASN A 327 20.25 5.34 -11.42
N GLY A 328 21.24 6.17 -11.04
CA GLY A 328 21.03 7.43 -10.33
C GLY A 328 20.07 8.35 -11.07
N ARG A 329 20.18 8.43 -12.41
CA ARG A 329 19.25 9.22 -13.24
C ARG A 329 17.80 8.70 -13.18
N TYR A 330 17.58 7.38 -13.22
CA TYR A 330 16.23 6.81 -13.11
C TYR A 330 15.63 7.02 -11.73
N ALA A 331 16.39 6.83 -10.66
CA ALA A 331 15.90 7.10 -9.32
C ALA A 331 15.63 8.59 -9.09
N LYS A 332 16.46 9.47 -9.67
CA LYS A 332 16.21 10.92 -9.67
C LYS A 332 14.91 11.26 -10.39
N ALA A 333 14.67 10.67 -11.57
CA ALA A 333 13.39 10.82 -12.26
C ALA A 333 12.22 10.28 -11.45
N MET A 334 12.37 9.12 -10.79
CA MET A 334 11.35 8.51 -9.93
C MET A 334 10.95 9.44 -8.77
N VAL A 335 11.92 9.97 -8.04
CA VAL A 335 11.70 10.91 -6.93
C VAL A 335 11.05 12.21 -7.44
N LEU A 336 11.52 12.76 -8.56
CA LEU A 336 10.96 13.98 -9.13
C LEU A 336 9.50 13.79 -9.54
N VAL A 337 9.18 12.71 -10.26
CA VAL A 337 7.81 12.37 -10.65
C VAL A 337 6.92 12.25 -9.42
N LEU A 338 7.38 11.58 -8.37
CA LEU A 338 6.62 11.45 -7.13
C LEU A 338 6.36 12.80 -6.47
N VAL A 339 7.41 13.61 -6.26
CA VAL A 339 7.26 14.91 -5.58
C VAL A 339 6.34 15.83 -6.37
N VAL A 340 6.49 15.90 -7.69
CA VAL A 340 5.61 16.70 -8.55
C VAL A 340 4.16 16.26 -8.44
N ILE A 341 3.89 14.95 -8.52
CA ILE A 341 2.52 14.44 -8.47
C ILE A 341 1.91 14.68 -7.09
N VAL A 342 2.63 14.33 -6.02
CA VAL A 342 2.15 14.53 -4.64
C VAL A 342 1.87 16.01 -4.36
N SER A 343 2.74 16.91 -4.82
CA SER A 343 2.55 18.35 -4.64
C SER A 343 1.33 18.85 -5.41
N SER A 344 1.16 18.40 -6.66
CA SER A 344 -0.03 18.73 -7.47
C SER A 344 -1.31 18.24 -6.80
N THR A 345 -1.33 17.00 -6.31
CA THR A 345 -2.53 16.43 -5.68
C THR A 345 -2.86 17.10 -4.35
N ILE A 346 -1.86 17.41 -3.52
CA ILE A 346 -2.10 18.18 -2.29
C ILE A 346 -2.71 19.55 -2.62
N VAL A 347 -2.24 20.21 -3.68
CA VAL A 347 -2.77 21.51 -4.10
C VAL A 347 -4.19 21.40 -4.67
N GLU A 348 -4.51 20.38 -5.47
CA GLU A 348 -5.87 20.10 -5.95
C GLU A 348 -6.82 19.79 -4.78
N MET A 349 -6.37 19.03 -3.78
CA MET A 349 -7.17 18.72 -2.59
C MET A 349 -7.33 19.93 -1.66
N LEU A 350 -6.32 20.80 -1.55
CA LEU A 350 -6.44 22.03 -0.78
C LEU A 350 -7.47 22.98 -1.40
N GLN A 351 -7.55 23.00 -2.74
CA GLN A 351 -8.56 23.76 -3.49
C GLN A 351 -9.99 23.27 -3.26
N SER A 352 -10.18 21.96 -3.08
CA SER A 352 -11.53 21.44 -2.80
C SER A 352 -12.00 21.76 -1.38
N ILE A 353 -11.08 21.98 -0.43
CA ILE A 353 -11.39 22.36 0.95
C ILE A 353 -11.56 23.88 1.10
N ILE A 354 -10.67 24.66 0.46
CA ILE A 354 -10.67 26.12 0.54
C ILE A 354 -10.91 26.63 -0.88
N PRO A 355 -12.05 27.31 -1.16
CA PRO A 355 -12.30 27.91 -2.46
C PRO A 355 -11.36 29.11 -2.66
N ILE A 356 -10.13 28.83 -3.07
CA ILE A 356 -9.11 29.82 -3.42
C ILE A 356 -9.29 30.14 -4.91
N GLY A 357 -9.31 31.43 -5.28
CA GLY A 357 -9.43 31.83 -6.69
C GLY A 357 -8.30 31.25 -7.55
N GLU A 358 -8.61 30.81 -8.78
CA GLU A 358 -7.71 30.09 -9.71
C GLU A 358 -6.33 30.75 -9.94
N LEU A 359 -6.26 32.08 -9.85
CA LEU A 359 -5.02 32.87 -9.95
C LEU A 359 -4.09 32.70 -8.74
N LEU A 360 -4.65 32.60 -7.54
CA LEU A 360 -3.87 32.34 -6.32
C LEU A 360 -3.40 30.90 -6.31
N THR A 361 -4.20 29.95 -6.78
CA THR A 361 -3.81 28.54 -6.77
C THR A 361 -2.83 28.16 -7.84
N SER A 362 -2.88 28.76 -9.02
CA SER A 362 -1.79 28.67 -9.99
C SER A 362 -0.48 29.29 -9.46
N ALA A 363 -0.56 30.38 -8.70
CA ALA A 363 0.61 30.96 -8.02
C ALA A 363 1.17 30.04 -6.91
N PHE A 364 0.31 29.46 -6.06
CA PHE A 364 0.72 28.47 -5.06
C PHE A 364 1.28 27.20 -5.69
N LEU A 365 0.72 26.76 -6.82
CA LEU A 365 1.22 25.62 -7.59
C LEU A 365 2.61 25.93 -8.16
N ALA A 366 2.81 27.12 -8.76
CA ALA A 366 4.11 27.55 -9.27
C ALA A 366 5.16 27.67 -8.16
N ILE A 367 4.77 28.22 -6.99
CA ILE A 367 5.63 28.29 -5.79
C ILE A 367 5.92 26.88 -5.27
N GLY A 368 4.92 26.00 -5.21
CA GLY A 368 5.05 24.62 -4.76
C GLY A 368 5.96 23.80 -5.67
N ILE A 369 5.84 23.96 -7.00
CA ILE A 369 6.71 23.34 -8.00
C ILE A 369 8.12 23.92 -7.91
N ALA A 370 8.28 25.25 -7.80
CA ALA A 370 9.59 25.88 -7.64
C ALA A 370 10.28 25.48 -6.33
N ALA A 371 9.53 25.37 -5.24
CA ALA A 371 10.01 24.87 -3.96
C ALA A 371 10.38 23.38 -4.03
N ALA A 372 9.55 22.55 -4.67
CA ALA A 372 9.83 21.14 -4.92
C ALA A 372 11.12 20.94 -5.74
N ILE A 373 11.34 21.76 -6.76
CA ILE A 373 12.58 21.77 -7.56
C ILE A 373 13.77 22.23 -6.71
N GLY A 374 13.62 23.25 -5.85
CA GLY A 374 14.66 23.72 -4.94
C GLY A 374 15.04 22.69 -3.85
N TRP A 375 14.08 21.89 -3.40
CA TRP A 375 14.27 20.83 -2.40
C TRP A 375 14.87 19.54 -2.99
N GLU A 376 14.92 19.41 -4.32
CA GLU A 376 15.44 18.22 -5.01
C GLU A 376 16.80 17.78 -4.45
N HIS A 377 17.74 18.71 -4.29
CA HIS A 377 19.10 18.40 -3.85
C HIS A 377 19.19 18.01 -2.38
N GLN A 378 18.32 18.57 -1.52
CA GLN A 378 18.26 18.25 -0.09
C GLN A 378 17.56 16.92 0.17
N ILE A 379 16.44 16.69 -0.50
CA ILE A 379 15.68 15.45 -0.44
C ILE A 379 16.51 14.30 -1.00
N MET A 380 17.11 14.47 -2.19
CA MET A 380 18.04 13.50 -2.79
C MET A 380 19.26 13.27 -1.89
N GLY A 381 19.80 14.36 -1.32
CA GLY A 381 20.89 14.30 -0.36
C GLY A 381 20.55 13.41 0.82
N GLN A 382 19.38 13.59 1.45
CA GLN A 382 18.91 12.75 2.55
C GLN A 382 18.62 11.30 2.13
N PHE A 383 17.95 11.08 1.00
CA PHE A 383 17.66 9.74 0.47
C PHE A 383 18.92 8.93 0.13
N LEU A 384 20.01 9.61 -0.26
CA LEU A 384 21.28 8.97 -0.59
C LEU A 384 22.22 8.83 0.62
N LYS A 385 22.03 9.61 1.69
CA LYS A 385 22.94 9.65 2.87
C LYS A 385 22.75 8.47 3.82
N ASN A 386 21.52 7.99 3.99
CA ASN A 386 21.20 6.88 4.89
C ASN A 386 21.06 5.58 4.09
N LYS A 387 22.10 4.75 4.09
CA LYS A 387 22.07 3.42 3.46
C LYS A 387 22.28 2.34 4.50
N ASN A 388 21.26 2.10 5.30
CA ASN A 388 21.27 0.99 6.25
C ASN A 388 20.89 -0.28 5.48
N ARG A 389 21.89 -1.08 5.10
CA ARG A 389 21.66 -2.41 4.55
C ARG A 389 21.18 -3.34 5.65
N THR A 390 19.91 -3.73 5.57
CA THR A 390 19.30 -4.67 6.52
C THR A 390 20.03 -6.02 6.52
N VAL A 391 20.47 -6.47 5.35
CA VAL A 391 21.20 -7.73 5.19
C VAL A 391 22.58 -7.73 5.83
N ASP A 392 23.27 -6.59 5.89
CA ASP A 392 24.60 -6.52 6.50
C ASP A 392 24.52 -6.73 8.03
N TYR A 393 23.49 -6.17 8.67
CA TYR A 393 23.19 -6.45 10.08
C TYR A 393 22.78 -7.91 10.30
N LEU A 394 21.92 -8.47 9.44
CA LEU A 394 21.51 -9.87 9.59
C LEU A 394 22.66 -10.86 9.40
N LYS A 395 23.65 -10.53 8.55
CA LYS A 395 24.90 -11.28 8.44
C LYS A 395 25.72 -11.22 9.72
N SER A 396 25.81 -10.05 10.37
CA SER A 396 26.62 -9.91 11.59
C SER A 396 26.09 -10.72 12.77
N ILE A 397 24.77 -10.99 12.80
CA ILE A 397 24.12 -11.85 13.80
C ILE A 397 23.93 -13.31 13.32
N GLY A 398 24.43 -13.67 12.14
CA GLY A 398 24.38 -15.04 11.60
C GLY A 398 22.98 -15.52 11.17
N GLU A 399 22.03 -14.61 10.95
CA GLU A 399 20.64 -14.96 10.59
C GLU A 399 20.41 -15.03 9.06
N ILE A 400 21.44 -14.78 8.25
CA ILE A 400 21.42 -14.98 6.79
C ILE A 400 22.35 -16.11 6.38
N ARG A 401 21.78 -17.08 5.67
CA ARG A 401 22.53 -18.12 4.96
C ARG A 401 23.07 -17.56 3.65
N SER A 402 24.30 -17.92 3.31
CA SER A 402 24.91 -17.66 1.99
C SER A 402 24.26 -18.57 0.94
N VAL A 403 23.00 -18.30 0.61
CA VAL A 403 22.31 -18.96 -0.49
C VAL A 403 22.51 -18.09 -1.72
N GLU A 404 23.32 -18.56 -2.66
CA GLU A 404 23.32 -17.98 -4.00
C GLU A 404 22.09 -18.52 -4.76
N PRO A 405 21.22 -17.66 -5.30
CA PRO A 405 20.11 -18.10 -6.14
C PRO A 405 20.66 -18.85 -7.36
N ALA A 406 19.95 -19.90 -7.80
CA ALA A 406 20.37 -20.66 -8.99
C ALA A 406 20.51 -19.74 -10.21
N LYS A 407 21.72 -19.65 -10.79
CA LYS A 407 21.98 -18.87 -12.03
C LYS A 407 21.25 -19.45 -13.25
N ASP A 408 20.90 -20.73 -13.18
CA ASP A 408 20.21 -21.51 -14.21
C ASP A 408 18.68 -21.32 -14.14
N ALA A 409 18.18 -20.58 -13.14
CA ALA A 409 16.80 -20.17 -13.09
C ALA A 409 16.57 -19.11 -14.18
N THR A 410 15.96 -19.53 -15.28
CA THR A 410 15.21 -18.64 -16.17
C THR A 410 14.42 -17.62 -15.36
N PRO A 411 14.21 -16.38 -15.85
CA PRO A 411 13.54 -15.31 -15.11
C PRO A 411 12.07 -15.67 -14.87
N SER A 412 11.84 -16.53 -13.88
CA SER A 412 10.58 -17.21 -13.60
C SER A 412 9.52 -16.22 -13.15
N LEU A 413 9.93 -15.19 -12.41
CA LEU A 413 9.03 -14.10 -12.04
C LEU A 413 8.61 -13.28 -13.26
N SER A 414 9.54 -12.88 -14.14
CA SER A 414 9.21 -12.12 -15.35
C SER A 414 8.25 -12.86 -16.28
N PHE A 415 8.52 -14.16 -16.49
CA PHE A 415 7.62 -15.02 -17.25
C PHE A 415 6.24 -15.11 -16.60
N SER A 416 6.19 -15.31 -15.28
CA SER A 416 4.93 -15.37 -14.53
C SER A 416 4.13 -14.07 -14.63
N LEU A 417 4.79 -12.91 -14.65
CA LEU A 417 4.12 -11.62 -14.83
C LEU A 417 3.47 -11.51 -16.21
N ILE A 418 4.16 -11.97 -17.26
CA ILE A 418 3.61 -11.99 -18.62
C ILE A 418 2.38 -12.91 -18.66
N VAL A 419 2.47 -14.09 -18.06
CA VAL A 419 1.35 -15.04 -17.96
C VAL A 419 0.18 -14.43 -17.19
N LEU A 420 0.44 -13.77 -16.05
CA LEU A 420 -0.59 -13.11 -15.26
C LEU A 420 -1.26 -11.96 -16.00
N PHE A 421 -0.48 -11.17 -16.75
CA PHE A 421 -1.01 -10.07 -17.55
C PHE A 421 -1.88 -10.59 -18.70
N ALA A 422 -1.41 -11.60 -19.43
CA ALA A 422 -2.18 -12.26 -20.48
C ALA A 422 -3.46 -12.91 -19.93
N PHE A 423 -3.35 -13.60 -18.79
CA PHE A 423 -4.49 -14.18 -18.07
C PHE A 423 -5.52 -13.12 -17.67
N ALA A 424 -5.06 -12.01 -17.07
CA ALA A 424 -5.92 -10.92 -16.64
C ALA A 424 -6.70 -10.31 -17.81
N LEU A 425 -6.05 -10.08 -18.95
CA LEU A 425 -6.70 -9.56 -20.14
C LEU A 425 -7.67 -10.57 -20.75
N LEU A 426 -7.24 -11.81 -21.00
CA LEU A 426 -8.07 -12.83 -21.62
C LEU A 426 -9.33 -13.13 -20.80
N LEU A 427 -9.17 -13.29 -19.48
CA LEU A 427 -10.30 -13.59 -18.62
C LEU A 427 -11.25 -12.40 -18.49
N SER A 428 -10.73 -11.17 -18.47
CA SER A 428 -11.58 -9.98 -18.45
C SER A 428 -12.37 -9.80 -19.73
N VAL A 429 -11.78 -10.11 -20.89
CA VAL A 429 -12.50 -10.13 -22.18
C VAL A 429 -13.59 -11.20 -22.14
N LEU A 430 -13.25 -12.42 -21.68
CA LEU A 430 -14.21 -13.52 -21.60
C LEU A 430 -15.38 -13.21 -20.67
N HIS A 431 -15.08 -12.67 -19.48
CA HIS A 431 -16.08 -12.28 -18.49
C HIS A 431 -16.98 -11.16 -19.01
N GLY A 432 -16.41 -10.12 -19.63
CA GLY A 432 -17.18 -9.03 -20.22
C GLY A 432 -17.99 -9.41 -21.47
N ALA A 433 -17.55 -10.41 -22.25
CA ALA A 433 -18.24 -10.85 -23.46
C ALA A 433 -19.36 -11.86 -23.19
N ILE A 434 -19.14 -12.78 -22.24
CA ILE A 434 -20.06 -13.90 -21.97
C ILE A 434 -20.93 -13.65 -20.72
N GLY A 435 -20.55 -12.69 -19.87
CA GLY A 435 -21.23 -12.46 -18.59
C GLY A 435 -21.04 -13.65 -17.65
N LEU A 436 -19.79 -14.09 -17.46
CA LEU A 436 -19.47 -15.24 -16.60
C LEU A 436 -19.67 -14.89 -15.11
N GLY A 437 -20.89 -15.05 -14.59
CA GLY A 437 -21.25 -14.68 -13.22
C GLY A 437 -22.63 -14.04 -13.20
#